data_AF-A0A8C4N1B0-F1
#
_entry.id   AF-A0A8C4N1B0-F1
#
_cell.length_a   1.000
_cell.length_b   1.000
_cell.length_c   1.000
_cell.angle_alpha   90.00
_cell.angle_beta   90.00
_cell.angle_gamma   90.00
#
_symmetry.space_group_name_H-M   'P 1'
#
loop_
_entity.id
_entity.type
_entity.pdbx_description
1 polymer ?
#
loop_
_entity_poly.entity_id
_entity_poly.type
_entity_poly.pdbx_seq_one_letter_code
_entity_poly.pdbx_strand_id
1 'polypeptide(L)'
;MEPSPFELPADTVQRIASELQCHPADERVALRLDEEDELRHFREHFYIPKMQDLPPIDLSLVNKDENAIYFMGNSLGLQPKMVKTYLEEELDKWAKMGGYGHEVGKRPWITGDETIVGLMNDIVGKYKVSFSPQIVKILSFSYKHCL
;
A
#
# COMPACT_ATOMS: atom_id res chain seq x y z
N MET A 1 -6.08 -32.84 -1.21
CA MET A 1 -6.06 -32.93 0.26
C MET A 1 -6.11 -31.48 0.72
N GLU A 2 -7.19 -31.05 1.38
CA GLU A 2 -7.29 -29.65 1.86
C GLU A 2 -6.09 -29.36 2.79
N PRO A 3 -5.35 -28.27 2.59
CA PRO A 3 -4.20 -27.94 3.43
C PRO A 3 -4.67 -27.69 4.86
N SER A 4 -4.00 -28.33 5.82
CA SER A 4 -4.24 -28.10 7.24
C SER A 4 -3.89 -26.64 7.59
N PRO A 5 -4.71 -25.94 8.41
CA PRO A 5 -4.45 -24.54 8.79
C PRO A 5 -3.17 -24.32 9.61
N PHE A 6 -2.43 -25.39 9.93
CA PHE A 6 -1.19 -25.35 10.72
C PHE A 6 -0.01 -26.05 10.00
N GLU A 7 -0.06 -26.21 8.68
CA GLU A 7 1.09 -26.71 7.91
C GLU A 7 2.25 -25.71 7.98
N LEU A 8 3.47 -26.20 8.25
CA LEU A 8 4.67 -25.35 8.22
C LEU A 8 5.00 -24.97 6.77
N PRO A 9 5.53 -23.77 6.49
CA PRO A 9 5.85 -23.36 5.12
C PRO A 9 6.81 -24.32 4.40
N ALA A 10 7.77 -24.92 5.13
CA ALA A 10 8.68 -25.91 4.56
C ALA A 10 7.93 -27.17 4.10
N ASP A 11 6.95 -27.65 4.87
CA ASP A 11 6.14 -28.81 4.52
C ASP A 11 5.24 -28.50 3.32
N THR A 12 4.65 -27.30 3.27
CA THR A 12 3.87 -26.82 2.11
C THR A 12 4.70 -26.84 0.83
N VAL A 13 5.93 -26.32 0.85
CA VAL A 13 6.84 -26.33 -0.31
C VAL A 13 7.18 -27.76 -0.74
N GLN A 14 7.46 -28.67 0.21
CA GLN A 14 7.75 -30.08 -0.09
C GLN A 14 6.55 -30.80 -0.70
N ARG A 15 5.34 -30.53 -0.18
CA ARG A 15 4.09 -31.10 -0.68
C ARG A 15 3.81 -30.63 -2.11
N ILE A 16 3.87 -29.33 -2.39
CA ILE A 16 3.66 -28.77 -3.73
C ILE A 16 4.70 -29.32 -4.71
N ALA A 17 5.97 -29.42 -4.31
CA ALA A 17 7.01 -30.00 -5.14
C ALA A 17 6.73 -31.47 -5.51
N SER A 18 6.22 -32.24 -4.54
CA SER A 18 5.80 -33.63 -4.75
C SER A 18 4.61 -33.73 -5.71
N GLU A 19 3.61 -32.84 -5.58
CA GLU A 19 2.45 -32.77 -6.48
C GLU A 19 2.86 -32.42 -7.92
N LEU A 20 3.84 -31.53 -8.09
CA LEU A 20 4.40 -31.12 -9.38
C LEU A 20 5.47 -32.08 -9.93
N GLN A 21 5.81 -33.13 -9.19
CA GLN A 21 6.87 -34.10 -9.54
C GLN A 21 8.21 -33.40 -9.85
N CYS A 22 8.60 -32.46 -8.99
CA CYS A 22 9.80 -31.65 -9.15
C CYS A 22 10.61 -31.54 -7.86
N HIS A 23 11.81 -30.96 -7.94
CA HIS A 23 12.61 -30.69 -6.74
C HIS A 23 12.02 -29.46 -6.00
N PRO A 24 12.06 -29.39 -4.66
CA PRO A 24 11.52 -28.25 -3.89
C PRO A 24 12.12 -26.88 -4.23
N ALA A 25 13.32 -26.85 -4.80
CA ALA A 25 14.01 -25.63 -5.25
C ALA A 25 13.79 -25.32 -6.76
N ASP A 26 12.90 -26.04 -7.43
CA ASP A 26 12.57 -25.84 -8.84
C ASP A 26 11.67 -24.60 -9.00
N GLU A 27 11.90 -23.82 -10.07
CA GLU A 27 11.13 -22.61 -10.40
C GLU A 27 9.62 -22.88 -10.46
N ARG A 28 9.22 -24.07 -10.90
CA ARG A 28 7.81 -24.48 -10.99
C ARG A 28 7.07 -24.38 -9.67
N VAL A 29 7.76 -24.58 -8.55
CA VAL A 29 7.16 -24.45 -7.21
C VAL A 29 6.81 -23.00 -6.91
N ALA A 30 7.70 -22.06 -7.22
CA ALA A 30 7.45 -20.64 -7.04
C ALA A 30 6.31 -20.14 -7.95
N LEU A 31 6.30 -20.56 -9.21
CA LEU A 31 5.21 -20.22 -10.15
C LEU A 31 3.85 -20.72 -9.66
N ARG A 32 3.79 -21.95 -9.11
CA ARG A 32 2.55 -22.49 -8.54
C ARG A 32 2.08 -21.70 -7.32
N LEU A 33 3.00 -21.32 -6.43
CA LEU A 33 2.68 -20.48 -5.27
C LEU A 33 2.18 -19.09 -5.69
N ASP A 34 2.78 -18.49 -6.72
CA ASP A 34 2.28 -17.23 -7.29
C ASP A 34 0.89 -17.40 -7.94
N GLU A 35 0.58 -18.55 -8.54
CA GLU A 35 -0.73 -18.85 -9.12
C GLU A 35 -1.84 -18.98 -8.07
N GLU A 36 -1.52 -19.55 -6.91
CA GLU A 36 -2.46 -19.77 -5.81
C GLU A 36 -2.57 -18.58 -4.84
N ASP A 37 -1.71 -17.57 -4.96
CA ASP A 37 -1.78 -16.36 -4.14
C ASP A 37 -3.01 -15.50 -4.50
N GLU A 38 -4.03 -15.56 -3.65
CA GLU A 38 -5.24 -14.74 -3.77
C GLU A 38 -4.94 -13.23 -3.75
N LEU A 39 -3.81 -12.82 -3.16
CA LEU A 39 -3.37 -11.43 -3.04
C LEU A 39 -2.47 -10.98 -4.20
N ARG A 40 -2.15 -11.85 -5.17
CA ARG A 40 -1.24 -11.54 -6.28
C ARG A 40 -1.60 -10.24 -7.01
N HIS A 41 -2.89 -9.99 -7.19
CA HIS A 41 -3.41 -8.82 -7.91
C HIS A 41 -3.04 -7.49 -7.24
N PHE A 42 -2.78 -7.45 -5.93
CA PHE A 42 -2.34 -6.24 -5.24
C PHE A 42 -1.01 -5.71 -5.76
N ARG A 43 -0.15 -6.57 -6.32
CA ARG A 43 1.11 -6.17 -6.95
C ARG A 43 0.91 -5.10 -8.02
N GLU A 44 -0.22 -5.13 -8.72
CA GLU A 44 -0.54 -4.17 -9.79
C GLU A 44 -0.88 -2.77 -9.26
N HIS A 45 -1.16 -2.62 -7.97
CA HIS A 45 -1.48 -1.34 -7.35
C HIS A 45 -0.25 -0.51 -6.97
N PHE A 46 0.97 -1.01 -7.20
CA PHE A 46 2.22 -0.34 -6.85
C PHE A 46 3.08 -0.03 -8.08
N TYR A 47 3.88 1.04 -7.98
CA TYR A 47 4.97 1.28 -8.92
C TYR A 47 6.21 0.48 -8.48
N ILE A 48 6.55 -0.56 -9.24
CA ILE A 48 7.76 -1.36 -9.04
C ILE A 48 8.85 -0.82 -9.98
N PRO A 49 10.03 -0.42 -9.47
CA PRO A 49 11.12 0.06 -10.32
C PRO A 49 11.57 -0.98 -11.34
N LYS A 50 12.03 -0.51 -12.50
CA LYS A 50 12.71 -1.36 -13.49
C LYS A 50 14.20 -1.43 -13.20
N MET A 51 14.83 -2.54 -13.54
CA MET A 51 16.28 -2.73 -13.34
C MET A 51 17.10 -1.60 -13.98
N GLN A 52 16.70 -1.12 -15.16
CA GLN A 52 17.40 -0.02 -15.85
C GLN A 52 17.35 1.34 -15.15
N ASP A 53 16.37 1.57 -14.27
CA ASP A 53 16.17 2.86 -13.60
C ASP A 53 16.91 2.94 -12.25
N LEU A 54 17.52 1.83 -11.79
CA LEU A 54 18.17 1.75 -10.48
C LEU A 54 19.67 2.08 -10.53
N PRO A 55 20.15 3.04 -9.72
CA PRO A 55 21.59 3.29 -9.53
C PRO A 55 22.16 2.53 -8.30
N PRO A 56 23.40 2.00 -8.33
CA PRO A 56 24.27 1.68 -9.46
C PRO A 56 24.15 0.20 -9.87
N ILE A 57 23.36 -0.11 -10.91
CA ILE A 57 23.28 -1.47 -11.48
C ILE A 57 24.16 -1.59 -12.72
N ASP A 58 24.90 -2.71 -12.83
CA ASP A 58 25.57 -3.12 -14.07
C ASP A 58 24.55 -3.76 -15.02
N LEU A 59 24.14 -3.02 -16.04
CA LEU A 59 23.15 -3.46 -17.03
C LEU A 59 23.61 -4.64 -17.90
N SER A 60 24.88 -5.02 -17.86
CA SER A 60 25.36 -6.23 -18.54
C SER A 60 25.02 -7.52 -17.80
N LEU A 61 24.69 -7.43 -16.50
CA LEU A 61 24.39 -8.58 -15.64
C LEU A 61 22.89 -8.81 -15.44
N VAL A 62 22.04 -7.91 -15.95
CA VAL A 62 20.59 -7.94 -15.72
C VAL A 62 19.81 -7.72 -17.01
N ASN A 63 18.57 -8.19 -17.02
CA ASN A 63 17.61 -7.78 -18.03
C ASN A 63 17.04 -6.39 -17.67
N LYS A 64 17.15 -5.45 -18.60
CA LYS A 64 16.87 -4.01 -18.37
C LYS A 64 15.39 -3.73 -18.06
N ASP A 65 14.49 -4.44 -18.74
CA ASP A 65 13.04 -4.20 -18.67
C ASP A 65 12.36 -4.99 -17.53
N GLU A 66 13.10 -5.85 -16.85
CA GLU A 66 12.61 -6.61 -15.70
C GLU A 66 12.36 -5.69 -14.50
N ASN A 67 11.38 -6.10 -13.69
CA ASN A 67 11.12 -5.46 -12.42
C ASN A 67 12.27 -5.75 -11.46
N ALA A 68 12.62 -4.78 -10.64
CA ALA A 68 13.56 -4.96 -9.56
C ALA A 68 13.02 -5.94 -8.50
N ILE A 69 13.93 -6.74 -7.93
CA ILE A 69 13.65 -7.53 -6.72
C ILE A 69 13.79 -6.57 -5.52
N TYR A 70 12.67 -5.97 -5.11
CA TYR A 70 12.66 -4.92 -4.10
C TYR A 70 12.37 -5.48 -2.70
N PHE A 71 13.41 -5.82 -1.95
CA PHE A 71 13.32 -6.31 -0.55
C PHE A 71 13.55 -5.23 0.52
N MET A 72 13.42 -3.94 0.17
CA MET A 72 13.57 -2.81 1.10
C MET A 72 12.23 -2.21 1.60
N GLY A 73 11.11 -2.92 1.38
CA GLY A 73 9.76 -2.44 1.74
C GLY A 73 9.54 -2.19 3.24
N ASN A 74 10.36 -2.78 4.10
CA ASN A 74 10.35 -2.54 5.55
C ASN A 74 10.92 -1.18 5.95
N SER A 75 11.74 -0.55 5.09
CA SER A 75 12.30 0.78 5.33
C SER A 75 11.52 1.83 4.55
N LEU A 76 11.32 1.60 3.26
CA LEU A 76 10.55 2.48 2.39
C LEU A 76 9.60 1.65 1.53
N GLY A 77 8.30 1.77 1.79
CA GLY A 77 7.28 1.09 0.99
C GLY A 77 7.26 1.61 -0.45
N LEU A 78 6.93 0.73 -1.40
CA LEU A 78 6.69 1.14 -2.78
C LEU A 78 5.50 2.09 -2.86
N GLN A 79 5.54 3.03 -3.80
CA GLN A 79 4.48 4.01 -3.98
C GLN A 79 3.20 3.33 -4.53
N PRO A 80 2.05 3.46 -3.85
CA PRO A 80 0.76 3.09 -4.44
C PRO A 80 0.42 3.98 -5.62
N LYS A 81 -0.11 3.41 -6.72
CA LYS A 81 -0.44 4.15 -7.95
C LYS A 81 -1.45 5.28 -7.73
N MET A 82 -2.33 5.11 -6.75
CA MET A 82 -3.37 6.08 -6.38
C MET A 82 -2.88 7.34 -5.69
N VAL A 83 -1.61 7.39 -5.23
CA VAL A 83 -1.07 8.56 -4.51
C VAL A 83 -1.23 9.84 -5.33
N LYS A 84 -0.93 9.79 -6.62
CA LYS A 84 -1.04 10.96 -7.51
C LYS A 84 -2.49 11.47 -7.58
N THR A 85 -3.45 10.57 -7.78
CA THR A 85 -4.88 10.93 -7.86
C THR A 85 -5.36 11.60 -6.58
N TYR A 86 -5.00 11.08 -5.40
CA TYR A 86 -5.42 11.69 -4.13
C TYR A 86 -4.79 13.06 -3.88
N LEU A 87 -3.56 13.28 -4.33
CA LEU A 87 -2.94 14.61 -4.28
C LEU A 87 -3.66 15.58 -5.23
N GLU A 88 -3.93 15.15 -6.46
CA GLU A 88 -4.65 15.96 -7.45
C GLU A 88 -6.05 16.37 -6.95
N GLU A 89 -6.78 15.48 -6.28
CA GLU A 89 -8.08 15.82 -5.66
C GLU A 89 -7.98 17.02 -4.70
N GLU A 90 -6.95 17.07 -3.84
CA GLU A 90 -6.78 18.14 -2.86
C GLU A 90 -6.21 19.42 -3.48
N LEU A 91 -5.29 19.29 -4.46
CA LEU A 91 -4.76 20.43 -5.22
C LEU A 91 -5.86 21.12 -6.04
N ASP A 92 -6.73 20.35 -6.69
CA ASP A 92 -7.88 20.86 -7.43
C ASP A 92 -8.86 21.59 -6.52
N LYS A 93 -9.14 21.02 -5.34
CA LYS A 93 -9.99 21.67 -4.34
C LYS A 93 -9.38 23.00 -3.90
N TRP A 94 -8.08 23.04 -3.65
CA TRP A 94 -7.40 24.27 -3.28
C TRP A 94 -7.50 25.32 -4.39
N ALA A 95 -7.21 24.95 -5.63
CA ALA A 95 -7.31 25.86 -6.78
C ALA A 95 -8.74 26.41 -6.99
N LYS A 96 -9.77 25.60 -6.77
CA LYS A 96 -11.18 25.97 -7.01
C LYS A 96 -11.81 26.74 -5.85
N MET A 97 -11.47 26.40 -4.61
CA MET A 97 -12.20 26.83 -3.41
C MET A 97 -11.35 27.63 -2.42
N GLY A 98 -10.04 27.71 -2.60
CA GLY A 98 -9.15 28.42 -1.68
C GLY A 98 -9.36 27.97 -0.23
N GLY A 99 -9.54 28.93 0.67
CA GLY A 99 -9.75 28.68 2.10
C GLY A 99 -11.01 27.87 2.44
N TYR A 100 -12.03 27.84 1.58
CA TYR A 100 -13.24 27.03 1.86
C TYR A 100 -12.94 25.54 1.94
N GLY A 101 -11.84 25.05 1.33
CA GLY A 101 -11.40 23.66 1.42
C GLY A 101 -11.11 23.16 2.84
N HIS A 102 -11.00 24.07 3.81
CA HIS A 102 -10.92 23.73 5.24
C HIS A 102 -12.14 22.97 5.74
N GLU A 103 -13.34 23.37 5.31
CA GLU A 103 -14.61 22.87 5.84
C GLU A 103 -15.35 21.92 4.87
N VAL A 104 -15.03 21.97 3.57
CA VAL A 104 -15.77 21.23 2.54
C VAL A 104 -14.92 20.21 1.77
N GLY A 105 -15.61 19.28 1.11
CA GLY A 105 -15.03 18.26 0.23
C GLY A 105 -14.94 16.88 0.86
N LYS A 106 -14.37 15.93 0.12
CA LYS A 106 -14.21 14.53 0.55
C LYS A 106 -13.33 14.38 1.80
N ARG A 107 -12.31 15.23 1.92
CA ARG A 107 -11.40 15.32 3.08
C ARG A 107 -11.30 16.79 3.51
N PRO A 108 -12.21 17.31 4.34
CA PRO A 108 -12.09 18.66 4.89
C PRO A 108 -10.75 18.83 5.58
N TRP A 109 -9.99 19.90 5.31
CA TRP A 109 -8.62 19.99 5.85
C TRP A 109 -8.56 20.13 7.37
N ILE A 110 -9.63 20.60 8.02
CA ILE A 110 -9.68 20.68 9.49
C ILE A 110 -9.71 19.30 10.15
N THR A 111 -10.37 18.32 9.53
CA THR A 111 -10.58 16.96 10.07
C THR A 111 -9.94 15.88 9.19
N GLY A 112 -8.98 16.27 8.35
CA GLY A 112 -8.41 15.38 7.33
C GLY A 112 -7.80 14.11 7.92
N ASP A 113 -7.17 14.21 9.08
CA ASP A 113 -6.66 13.08 9.85
C ASP A 113 -7.79 12.14 10.29
N GLU A 114 -8.86 12.66 10.88
CA GLU A 114 -10.00 11.87 11.35
C GLU A 114 -10.68 11.08 10.22
N THR A 115 -10.69 11.62 8.99
CA THR A 115 -11.33 10.94 7.84
C THR A 115 -10.70 9.59 7.48
N ILE A 116 -9.43 9.37 7.83
CA ILE A 116 -8.68 8.15 7.48
C ILE A 116 -8.37 7.25 8.69
N VAL A 117 -8.47 7.76 9.91
CA VAL A 117 -8.17 6.99 11.15
C VAL A 117 -8.95 5.69 11.24
N GLY A 118 -10.20 5.67 10.75
CA GLY A 118 -11.04 4.47 10.73
C GLY A 118 -10.41 3.29 9.98
N LEU A 119 -9.62 3.57 8.94
CA LEU A 119 -8.95 2.56 8.11
C LEU A 119 -7.78 1.87 8.82
N MET A 120 -7.26 2.47 9.91
CA MET A 120 -6.16 1.91 10.69
C MET A 120 -6.61 0.92 11.76
N ASN A 121 -7.93 0.87 12.07
CA ASN A 121 -8.43 0.11 13.22
C ASN A 121 -8.12 -1.38 13.12
N ASP A 122 -8.38 -2.00 11.97
CA ASP A 122 -8.15 -3.43 11.76
C ASP A 122 -6.66 -3.76 11.66
N ILE A 123 -5.84 -2.80 11.24
CA ILE A 123 -4.37 -2.95 11.13
C ILE A 123 -3.74 -3.02 12.53
N VAL A 124 -4.19 -2.18 13.47
CA VAL A 124 -3.61 -2.11 14.83
C VAL A 124 -4.42 -2.89 15.87
N GLY A 125 -5.55 -3.48 15.48
CA GLY A 125 -6.43 -4.25 16.37
C GLY A 125 -7.22 -3.41 17.38
N LYS A 126 -7.64 -2.20 17.02
CA LYS A 126 -8.38 -1.30 17.92
C LYS A 126 -9.88 -1.59 17.90
N TYR A 127 -10.45 -1.88 19.06
CA TYR A 127 -11.90 -1.86 19.28
C TYR A 127 -12.45 -0.43 19.14
N LYS A 128 -13.57 -0.25 18.43
CA LYS A 128 -14.23 1.05 18.20
C LYS A 128 -14.45 1.80 19.52
N VAL A 129 -13.53 2.70 19.88
CA VAL A 129 -13.75 3.73 20.89
C VAL A 129 -13.92 5.03 20.11
N SER A 130 -15.11 5.62 20.21
CA SER A 130 -15.43 6.91 19.62
C SER A 130 -14.44 7.96 20.14
N PHE A 131 -13.52 8.39 19.29
CA PHE A 131 -12.71 9.56 19.57
C PHE A 131 -13.62 10.78 19.52
N SER A 132 -13.73 11.49 20.64
CA SER A 132 -14.30 12.83 20.68
C SER A 132 -13.14 13.80 20.43
N PRO A 133 -13.11 14.52 19.29
CA PRO A 133 -12.00 15.41 19.01
C PRO A 133 -12.16 16.71 19.78
N GLN A 134 -11.36 16.89 20.84
CA GLN A 134 -11.25 18.17 21.54
C GLN A 134 -9.96 18.95 21.23
N ILE A 135 -9.15 18.55 20.24
CA ILE A 135 -7.86 19.21 20.00
C ILE A 135 -7.71 19.72 18.55
N VAL A 136 -8.66 20.52 18.03
CA VAL A 136 -8.38 21.53 16.97
C VAL A 136 -9.36 22.73 17.03
N LYS A 137 -9.78 23.19 18.22
CA LYS A 137 -10.63 24.41 18.31
C LYS A 137 -9.87 25.74 18.23
N ILE A 138 -8.54 25.73 18.06
CA ILE A 138 -7.72 26.95 18.14
C ILE A 138 -7.60 27.70 16.80
N LEU A 139 -7.85 27.08 15.64
CA LEU A 139 -7.65 27.76 14.34
C LEU A 139 -8.91 28.31 13.66
N SER A 140 -10.11 27.99 14.16
CA SER A 140 -11.38 28.43 13.57
C SER A 140 -11.76 29.89 13.93
N PHE A 141 -11.07 30.52 14.88
CA PHE A 141 -11.45 31.87 15.34
C PHE A 141 -10.98 33.02 14.43
N SER A 142 -10.06 32.79 13.49
CA SER A 142 -9.45 33.88 12.70
C SER A 142 -10.18 34.22 11.40
N TYR A 143 -11.01 33.32 10.85
CA TYR A 143 -11.64 33.53 9.53
C TYR A 143 -13.02 34.21 9.56
N LYS A 144 -13.64 34.39 10.73
CA LYS A 144 -14.98 35.03 10.83
C LYS A 144 -14.96 36.57 10.91
N HIS A 145 -13.80 37.22 10.86
CA HIS A 145 -13.67 38.69 10.98
C HIS A 145 -12.97 39.36 9.79
N CYS A 146 -12.77 38.66 8.68
CA CYS A 146 -12.17 39.25 7.46
C CYS A 146 -12.96 38.86 6.21
N LEU A 147 -14.25 39.23 6.18
CA LEU A 147 -15.06 39.51 4.99
C LEU A 147 -16.03 40.65 5.34
#